data_AF-S9PEE4-F1
#
_entry.id   AF-S9PEE4-F1
#
_cell.length_a   1.000
_cell.length_b   1.000
_cell.length_c   1.000
_cell.angle_alpha   90.00
_cell.angle_beta   90.00
_cell.angle_gamma   90.00
#
_symmetry.space_group_name_H-M   'P 1'
#
loop_
_entity.id
_entity.type
_entity.pdbx_description
1 polymer ?
#
loop_
_entity_poly.entity_id
_entity_poly.type
_entity_poly.pdbx_seq_one_letter_code
_entity_poly.pdbx_strand_id
1 'polypeptide(L)'
;MGDSHDRTGGRLGPYLLHTRYQNLDEPGGQVYAAHHVDTGRPALVLVPEPEDTWAPRSDWTARVTSQVSPPFLATELERPPPADADALSDVDLGFIRLAGAMAAVEDREEANTAFTQMPTPQPSERHTTRVPGCPHVRTGALVAGMLVLLAMVLCPHGLGSPGRGADMTEPTPAEPTFWADQADVDSAIAYPMPKDPFPGQLKPPCGDGAYVEIRGACWYQGKQDAPCPKGTAEYEGKCYMPVRAKKPEPRSLEP
;
A
#
# COMPACT_ATOMS: atom_id res chain seq x y z
N MET A 1 12.78 -30.91 1.35
CA MET A 1 14.02 -30.10 1.27
C MET A 1 14.15 -29.55 -0.13
N GLY A 2 13.61 -28.35 -0.37
CA GLY A 2 13.88 -27.61 -1.60
C GLY A 2 15.06 -26.70 -1.33
N ASP A 3 16.13 -26.89 -2.11
CA ASP A 3 17.36 -26.10 -2.06
C ASP A 3 17.02 -24.62 -2.30
N SER A 4 17.15 -23.75 -1.29
CA SER A 4 16.94 -22.30 -1.46
C SER A 4 18.19 -21.70 -2.12
N HIS A 5 18.36 -22.03 -3.41
CA HIS A 5 19.51 -21.58 -4.19
C HIS A 5 19.66 -20.06 -4.13
N ASP A 6 20.89 -19.62 -3.84
CA ASP A 6 21.30 -18.23 -3.94
C ASP A 6 20.87 -17.67 -5.30
N ARG A 7 20.12 -16.56 -5.26
CA ARG A 7 19.54 -15.91 -6.45
C ARG A 7 20.39 -14.75 -6.95
N THR A 8 21.58 -14.57 -6.41
CA THR A 8 22.55 -13.57 -6.85
C THR A 8 22.80 -13.65 -8.36
N GLY A 9 22.74 -12.51 -9.06
CA GLY A 9 22.81 -12.42 -10.52
C GLY A 9 21.52 -12.78 -11.25
N GLY A 10 20.51 -13.29 -10.54
CA GLY A 10 19.18 -13.59 -11.06
C GLY A 10 18.29 -12.35 -11.15
N ARG A 11 17.18 -12.49 -11.90
CA ARG A 11 16.16 -11.44 -12.08
C ARG A 11 14.87 -11.85 -11.37
N LEU A 12 14.28 -10.93 -10.60
CA LEU A 12 12.94 -11.07 -10.02
C LEU A 12 12.09 -9.86 -10.41
N GLY A 13 11.11 -10.09 -11.28
CA GLY A 13 10.29 -9.01 -11.85
C GLY A 13 11.18 -7.93 -12.51
N PRO A 14 11.04 -6.66 -12.15
CA PRO A 14 11.86 -5.58 -12.70
C PRO A 14 13.25 -5.45 -12.03
N TYR A 15 13.62 -6.32 -11.09
CA TYR A 15 14.84 -6.18 -10.30
C TYR A 15 15.91 -7.20 -10.68
N LEU A 16 17.15 -6.73 -10.84
CA LEU A 16 18.34 -7.58 -10.95
C LEU A 16 19.03 -7.67 -9.59
N LEU A 17 19.25 -8.88 -9.08
CA LEU A 17 19.83 -9.13 -7.76
C LEU A 17 21.37 -9.16 -7.81
N HIS A 18 22.04 -8.55 -6.83
CA HIS A 18 23.51 -8.42 -6.81
C HIS A 18 24.18 -9.16 -5.68
N THR A 19 23.78 -8.86 -4.45
CA THR A 19 24.45 -9.37 -3.26
C THR A 19 23.37 -9.80 -2.29
N ARG A 20 23.43 -11.06 -1.87
CA ARG A 20 22.66 -11.54 -0.72
C ARG A 20 23.33 -11.07 0.56
N TYR A 21 22.57 -10.39 1.42
CA TYR A 21 23.02 -10.07 2.77
C TYR A 21 22.97 -11.33 3.64
N GLN A 22 24.04 -11.55 4.42
CA GLN A 22 24.20 -12.73 5.27
C GLN A 22 24.30 -12.35 6.74
N ASN A 23 24.01 -13.31 7.63
CA ASN A 23 24.05 -13.13 9.08
C ASN A 23 23.20 -11.93 9.51
N LEU A 24 21.93 -11.96 9.10
CA LEU A 24 20.93 -10.99 9.50
C LEU A 24 20.10 -11.58 10.63
N ASP A 25 19.80 -10.77 11.64
CA ASP A 25 18.91 -11.17 12.73
C ASP A 25 17.46 -10.99 12.27
N GLU A 26 16.72 -12.11 12.21
CA GLU A 26 15.28 -12.18 11.90
C GLU A 26 14.81 -11.33 10.70
N PRO A 27 15.45 -11.43 9.51
CA PRO A 27 15.05 -10.62 8.34
C PRO A 27 13.67 -11.01 7.77
N GLY A 28 13.11 -12.14 8.23
CA GLY A 28 11.88 -12.72 7.69
C GLY A 28 12.03 -13.18 6.23
N GLY A 29 13.25 -13.59 5.82
CA GLY A 29 13.54 -14.10 4.49
C GLY A 29 14.94 -13.73 4.00
N GLN A 30 15.23 -13.99 2.73
CA GLN A 30 16.50 -13.64 2.09
C GLN A 30 16.45 -12.20 1.56
N VAL A 31 17.40 -11.38 2.00
CA VAL A 31 17.48 -9.97 1.60
C VAL A 31 18.60 -9.77 0.59
N TYR A 32 18.29 -9.10 -0.52
CA TYR A 32 19.22 -8.83 -1.60
C TYR A 32 19.33 -7.33 -1.88
N ALA A 33 20.56 -6.87 -2.10
CA ALA A 33 20.80 -5.63 -2.84
C ALA A 33 20.46 -5.83 -4.32
N ALA A 34 19.78 -4.88 -4.93
CA ALA A 34 19.31 -4.96 -6.31
C ALA A 34 19.23 -3.57 -6.97
N HIS A 35 18.95 -3.56 -8.27
CA HIS A 35 18.46 -2.35 -8.95
C HIS A 35 17.29 -2.66 -9.87
N HIS A 36 16.47 -1.64 -10.13
CA HIS A 36 15.44 -1.71 -11.17
C HIS A 36 16.09 -1.66 -12.56
N VAL A 37 15.90 -2.69 -13.39
CA VAL A 37 16.59 -2.88 -14.67
C VAL A 37 16.45 -1.67 -15.60
N ASP A 38 15.25 -1.11 -15.74
CA ASP A 38 15.01 -0.01 -16.68
C ASP A 38 15.47 1.36 -16.16
N THR A 39 15.36 1.62 -14.85
CA THR A 39 15.67 2.95 -14.27
C THR A 39 17.04 3.01 -13.62
N GLY A 40 17.70 1.86 -13.44
CA GLY A 40 18.92 1.73 -12.65
C GLY A 40 18.76 2.09 -11.17
N ARG A 41 17.55 2.32 -10.64
CA ARG A 41 17.39 2.82 -9.26
C ARG A 41 17.76 1.73 -8.25
N PRO A 42 18.46 2.06 -7.15
CA PRO A 42 18.77 1.09 -6.12
C PRO A 42 17.48 0.54 -5.50
N ALA A 43 17.51 -0.73 -5.15
CA ALA A 43 16.39 -1.45 -4.55
C ALA A 43 16.90 -2.49 -3.56
N LEU A 44 16.06 -2.81 -2.58
CA LEU A 44 16.22 -3.96 -1.71
C LEU A 44 15.08 -4.93 -2.01
N VAL A 45 15.42 -6.20 -2.18
CA VAL A 45 14.44 -7.26 -2.50
C VAL A 45 14.46 -8.28 -1.38
N LEU A 46 13.30 -8.47 -0.75
CA LEU A 46 13.04 -9.51 0.23
C LEU A 46 12.38 -10.70 -0.46
N VAL A 47 12.98 -11.88 -0.32
CA VAL A 47 12.48 -13.15 -0.86
C VAL A 47 12.15 -14.06 0.32
N PRO A 48 10.87 -14.41 0.56
CA PRO A 48 10.51 -15.36 1.61
C PRO A 48 11.21 -16.71 1.39
N GLU A 49 11.64 -17.34 2.46
CA GLU A 49 12.11 -18.70 2.46
C GLU A 49 10.93 -19.69 2.44
N PRO A 50 11.10 -20.91 1.90
CA PRO A 50 10.00 -21.89 1.83
C PRO A 50 9.42 -22.27 3.20
N GLU A 51 10.18 -22.05 4.26
CA GLU A 51 9.81 -22.34 5.66
C GLU A 51 9.23 -21.13 6.40
N ASP A 52 9.22 -19.96 5.77
CA ASP A 52 8.58 -18.77 6.35
C ASP A 52 7.06 -18.98 6.41
N THR A 53 6.47 -18.56 7.53
CA THR A 53 5.02 -18.60 7.73
C THR A 53 4.27 -17.52 6.94
N TRP A 54 4.99 -16.71 6.17
CA TRP A 54 4.47 -15.58 5.42
C TRP A 54 5.01 -15.58 3.98
N ALA A 55 4.18 -15.12 3.05
CA ALA A 55 4.57 -14.79 1.68
C ALA A 55 3.63 -13.69 1.14
N PRO A 56 4.03 -12.93 0.11
CA PRO A 56 3.12 -12.04 -0.60
C PRO A 56 1.88 -12.80 -1.10
N ARG A 57 0.68 -12.29 -0.80
CA ARG A 57 -0.61 -12.93 -1.16
C ARG A 57 -1.15 -12.48 -2.51
N SER A 58 -0.79 -11.26 -2.92
CA SER A 58 -1.29 -10.60 -4.12
C SER A 58 -0.20 -9.75 -4.75
N ASP A 59 -0.26 -9.59 -6.06
CA ASP A 59 0.64 -8.69 -6.79
C ASP A 59 0.10 -7.26 -6.72
N TRP A 60 0.88 -6.36 -6.13
CA TRP A 60 0.57 -4.94 -6.10
C TRP A 60 1.83 -4.09 -6.26
N THR A 61 1.66 -2.80 -6.51
CA THR A 61 2.76 -1.85 -6.62
C THR A 61 2.35 -0.54 -5.98
N ALA A 62 3.19 -0.04 -5.08
CA ALA A 62 2.96 1.20 -4.37
C ALA A 62 4.15 2.15 -4.53
N ARG A 63 3.88 3.45 -4.51
CA ARG A 63 4.86 4.52 -4.47
C ARG A 63 4.79 5.21 -3.12
N VAL A 64 5.92 5.23 -2.42
CA VAL A 64 6.06 5.97 -1.15
C VAL A 64 6.76 7.29 -1.41
N THR A 65 6.19 8.38 -0.91
CA THR A 65 6.74 9.74 -1.03
C THR A 65 6.93 10.34 0.36
N SER A 66 8.15 10.79 0.66
CA SER A 66 8.46 11.60 1.84
C SER A 66 8.87 12.99 1.39
N GLN A 67 8.16 14.02 1.88
CA GLN A 67 8.45 15.41 1.62
C GLN A 67 8.59 16.16 2.95
N VAL A 68 9.57 17.05 3.04
CA VAL A 68 9.86 17.83 4.27
C VAL A 68 9.22 19.22 4.27
N SER A 69 8.77 19.73 3.12
CA SER A 69 8.10 21.03 3.01
C SER A 69 7.15 21.11 1.80
N PRO A 70 5.81 21.19 2.01
CA PRO A 70 5.15 20.92 3.30
C PRO A 70 5.41 19.48 3.75
N PRO A 71 5.46 19.19 5.06
CA PRO A 71 5.82 17.86 5.54
C PRO A 71 4.68 16.86 5.32
N PHE A 72 4.96 15.76 4.61
CA PHE A 72 4.07 14.61 4.52
C PHE A 72 4.80 13.31 4.17
N LEU A 73 4.16 12.20 4.52
CA LEU A 73 4.47 10.87 4.02
C LEU A 73 3.20 10.34 3.35
N ALA A 74 3.33 9.84 2.12
CA ALA A 74 2.20 9.34 1.36
C ALA A 74 2.55 8.00 0.71
N THR A 75 1.55 7.12 0.61
CA THR A 75 1.59 5.88 -0.15
C THR A 75 0.50 5.93 -1.21
N GLU A 76 0.88 5.80 -2.46
CA GLU A 76 -0.02 5.75 -3.62
C GLU A 76 0.03 4.34 -4.23
N LEU A 77 -1.13 3.71 -4.48
CA LEU A 77 -1.19 2.43 -5.17
C LEU A 77 -1.18 2.65 -6.69
N GLU A 78 -0.08 2.29 -7.34
CA GLU A 78 0.03 2.29 -8.81
C GLU A 78 -0.70 1.09 -9.42
N ARG A 79 -0.59 -0.07 -8.75
CA ARG A 79 -1.36 -1.27 -9.06
C ARG A 79 -1.93 -1.82 -7.76
N PRO A 80 -3.24 -1.72 -7.52
CA PRO A 80 -3.85 -2.24 -6.30
C PRO A 80 -3.91 -3.77 -6.34
N PRO A 81 -3.98 -4.43 -5.17
CA PRO A 81 -4.42 -5.81 -5.07
C PRO A 81 -5.79 -6.05 -5.74
N PRO A 82 -6.13 -7.31 -6.05
CA PRO A 82 -7.49 -7.70 -6.47
C PRO A 82 -8.58 -7.17 -5.52
N ALA A 83 -9.76 -6.85 -6.05
CA ALA A 83 -10.84 -6.17 -5.29
C ALA A 83 -11.48 -7.01 -4.18
N ASP A 84 -11.26 -8.32 -4.19
CA ASP A 84 -11.70 -9.29 -3.19
C ASP A 84 -10.68 -9.47 -2.04
N ALA A 85 -9.50 -8.87 -2.14
CA ALA A 85 -8.50 -8.85 -1.07
C ALA A 85 -8.73 -7.66 -0.12
N ASP A 86 -8.37 -7.84 1.17
CA ASP A 86 -8.20 -6.71 2.08
C ASP A 86 -6.94 -5.92 1.69
N ALA A 87 -7.10 -5.09 0.64
CA ALA A 87 -6.01 -4.47 -0.08
C ALA A 87 -5.12 -3.60 0.82
N LEU A 88 -5.71 -2.94 1.82
CA LEU A 88 -4.93 -2.11 2.74
C LEU A 88 -4.11 -2.96 3.69
N SER A 89 -4.68 -4.03 4.24
CA SER A 89 -3.95 -4.97 5.11
C SER A 89 -2.84 -5.71 4.37
N ASP A 90 -3.09 -6.15 3.13
CA ASP A 90 -2.07 -6.80 2.29
C ASP A 90 -0.88 -5.86 2.02
N VAL A 91 -1.17 -4.58 1.74
CA VAL A 91 -0.17 -3.55 1.49
C VAL A 91 0.60 -3.19 2.77
N ASP A 92 -0.09 -3.01 3.89
CA ASP A 92 0.50 -2.72 5.20
C ASP A 92 1.45 -3.83 5.66
N LEU A 93 1.02 -5.10 5.56
CA LEU A 93 1.86 -6.25 5.90
C LEU A 93 3.11 -6.30 5.02
N GLY A 94 3.00 -6.01 3.72
CA GLY A 94 4.17 -5.92 2.86
C GLY A 94 5.13 -4.81 3.27
N PHE A 95 4.61 -3.64 3.66
CA PHE A 95 5.45 -2.56 4.20
C PHE A 95 6.14 -2.94 5.50
N ILE A 96 5.46 -3.64 6.43
CA ILE A 96 6.06 -4.13 7.67
C ILE A 96 7.23 -5.07 7.37
N ARG A 97 7.06 -5.99 6.41
CA ARG A 97 8.13 -6.94 6.02
C ARG A 97 9.31 -6.22 5.38
N LEU A 98 9.05 -5.29 4.47
CA LEU A 98 10.11 -4.47 3.86
C LEU A 98 10.83 -3.59 4.90
N ALA A 99 10.10 -3.00 5.85
CA ALA A 99 10.68 -2.23 6.94
C ALA A 99 11.59 -3.08 7.82
N GLY A 100 11.16 -4.30 8.18
CA GLY A 100 12.00 -5.26 8.91
C GLY A 100 13.27 -5.63 8.14
N ALA A 101 13.17 -5.89 6.84
CA ALA A 101 14.33 -6.20 6.01
C ALA A 101 15.29 -5.00 5.85
N MET A 102 14.77 -3.77 5.76
CA MET A 102 15.59 -2.55 5.76
C MET A 102 16.30 -2.35 7.09
N ALA A 103 15.59 -2.52 8.22
CA ALA A 103 16.18 -2.43 9.55
C ALA A 103 17.28 -3.48 9.77
N ALA A 104 17.09 -4.71 9.29
CA ALA A 104 18.10 -5.77 9.39
C ALA A 104 19.43 -5.43 8.68
N VAL A 105 19.42 -4.53 7.70
CA VAL A 105 20.61 -4.14 6.93
C VAL A 105 21.06 -2.70 7.16
N GLU A 106 20.37 -1.92 8.01
CA GLU A 106 20.62 -0.47 8.15
C GLU A 106 22.01 -0.15 8.71
N ASP A 107 22.58 -1.05 9.52
CA ASP A 107 23.94 -0.91 10.06
C ASP A 107 25.03 -1.37 9.09
N ARG A 108 24.68 -1.89 7.91
CA ARG A 108 25.65 -2.33 6.89
C ARG A 108 26.07 -1.14 6.04
N GLU A 109 27.36 -0.79 6.08
CA GLU A 109 27.95 0.29 5.28
C GLU A 109 27.67 0.13 3.77
N GLU A 110 27.77 -1.11 3.29
CA GLU A 110 27.46 -1.49 1.91
C GLU A 110 25.98 -1.22 1.52
N ALA A 111 25.03 -1.43 2.43
CA ALA A 111 23.62 -1.15 2.19
C ALA A 111 23.35 0.36 2.11
N ASN A 112 23.87 1.14 3.06
CA ASN A 112 23.75 2.60 3.04
C ASN A 112 24.39 3.21 1.79
N THR A 113 25.55 2.69 1.38
CA THR A 113 26.25 3.14 0.18
C THR A 113 25.41 2.87 -1.08
N ALA A 114 24.82 1.68 -1.20
CA ALA A 114 23.99 1.31 -2.34
C ALA A 114 22.73 2.19 -2.48
N PHE A 115 22.07 2.54 -1.37
CA PHE A 115 20.87 3.40 -1.39
C PHE A 115 21.15 4.89 -1.61
N THR A 116 22.36 5.35 -1.26
CA THR A 116 22.75 6.75 -1.45
C THR A 116 23.24 7.03 -2.88
N GLN A 117 23.83 6.02 -3.53
CA GLN A 117 24.33 6.15 -4.89
C GLN A 117 23.19 5.91 -5.89
N MET A 118 22.77 6.95 -6.60
CA MET A 118 21.98 6.75 -7.82
C MET A 118 22.90 6.29 -8.94
N PRO A 119 22.65 5.13 -9.57
CA PRO A 119 23.36 4.77 -10.79
C PRO A 119 23.09 5.84 -11.84
N THR A 120 24.18 6.34 -12.45
CA THR A 120 24.06 7.17 -13.63
C THR A 120 23.40 6.30 -14.69
N PRO A 121 22.26 6.71 -15.30
CA PRO A 121 21.63 5.92 -16.34
C PRO A 121 22.68 5.62 -17.39
N GLN A 122 23.06 4.34 -17.51
CA GLN A 122 23.92 3.93 -18.61
C GLN A 122 23.18 4.34 -19.88
N PRO A 123 23.84 5.04 -20.82
CA PRO A 123 23.22 5.31 -22.11
C PRO A 123 22.76 3.96 -22.61
N SER A 124 21.45 3.76 -22.76
CA SER A 124 20.95 2.54 -23.38
C SER A 124 21.72 2.47 -24.69
N GLU A 125 22.59 1.48 -24.85
CA GLU A 125 23.03 1.10 -26.18
C GLU A 125 21.75 0.66 -26.85
N ARG A 126 21.06 1.63 -27.46
CA ARG A 126 20.11 1.35 -28.51
C ARG A 126 20.97 0.57 -29.47
N HIS A 127 20.82 -0.75 -29.43
CA HIS A 127 21.08 -1.60 -30.55
C HIS A 127 20.16 -1.03 -31.63
N THR A 128 20.66 0.03 -32.28
CA THR A 128 20.18 0.47 -33.56
C THR A 128 20.55 -0.71 -34.41
N THR A 129 19.62 -1.64 -34.53
CA THR A 129 19.59 -2.54 -35.67
C THR A 129 19.60 -1.59 -36.84
N ARG A 130 20.80 -1.39 -37.39
CA ARG A 130 21.06 -0.62 -38.58
C ARG A 130 20.36 -1.39 -39.67
N VAL A 131 19.06 -1.16 -39.83
CA VAL A 131 18.30 -1.68 -40.96
C VAL A 131 19.00 -1.10 -42.18
N PRO A 132 19.62 -1.92 -43.05
CA PRO A 132 20.23 -1.42 -44.27
C PRO A 132 19.12 -0.73 -45.06
N GLY A 133 19.32 0.54 -45.38
CA GLY A 133 18.31 1.38 -46.01
C GLY A 133 17.76 0.73 -47.27
N CYS A 134 16.46 0.46 -47.28
CA CYS A 134 15.70 0.27 -48.51
C CYS A 134 15.24 1.66 -48.99
N PRO A 135 15.77 2.20 -50.10
CA PRO A 135 15.46 3.57 -50.55
C PRO A 135 14.09 3.72 -51.24
N HIS A 136 13.15 2.78 -51.08
CA HIS A 136 11.90 2.73 -51.84
C HIS A 136 10.61 2.79 -51.01
N VAL A 137 10.62 3.46 -49.86
CA VAL A 137 9.37 3.74 -49.10
C VAL A 137 9.19 5.25 -48.95
N ARG A 138 9.08 5.96 -50.06
CA ARG A 138 8.61 7.36 -50.09
C ARG A 138 7.35 7.58 -50.92
N THR A 139 6.75 6.50 -51.44
CA THR A 139 5.57 6.55 -52.32
C THR A 139 4.38 5.73 -51.80
N GLY A 140 4.32 5.42 -50.49
CA GLY A 140 3.20 4.69 -49.88
C GLY A 140 2.35 5.48 -48.88
N ALA A 141 2.89 6.57 -48.30
CA ALA A 141 2.24 7.26 -47.18
C ALA A 141 1.07 8.17 -47.59
N LEU A 142 1.00 8.61 -48.85
CA LEU A 142 -0.06 9.51 -49.31
C LEU A 142 -1.37 8.77 -49.68
N VAL A 143 -1.29 7.48 -50.01
CA VAL A 143 -2.48 6.69 -50.41
C VAL A 143 -3.26 6.17 -49.20
N ALA A 144 -2.57 5.81 -48.10
CA ALA A 144 -3.20 5.32 -46.89
C ALA A 144 -3.98 6.42 -46.12
N GLY A 145 -3.47 7.66 -46.10
CA GLY A 145 -4.14 8.79 -45.45
C GLY A 145 -5.46 9.18 -46.11
N MET A 146 -5.55 9.03 -47.44
CA MET A 146 -6.75 9.37 -48.21
C MET A 146 -7.91 8.37 -47.96
N LEU A 147 -7.60 7.10 -47.69
CA LEU A 147 -8.59 6.05 -47.41
C LEU A 147 -9.23 6.18 -46.01
N VAL A 148 -8.48 6.64 -45.01
CA VAL A 148 -8.99 6.85 -43.64
C VAL A 148 -9.94 8.05 -43.57
N LEU A 149 -9.62 9.13 -44.31
CA LEU A 149 -10.50 10.28 -44.44
C LEU A 149 -11.81 9.95 -45.18
N LEU A 150 -11.76 9.05 -46.17
CA LEU A 150 -12.96 8.59 -46.88
C LEU A 150 -13.88 7.76 -45.97
N ALA A 151 -13.34 6.91 -45.11
CA ALA A 151 -14.12 6.10 -44.16
C ALA A 151 -14.85 6.94 -43.09
N MET A 152 -14.26 8.07 -42.67
CA MET A 152 -14.90 9.01 -41.72
C MET A 152 -16.09 9.77 -42.34
N VAL A 153 -16.08 10.02 -43.66
CA VAL A 153 -17.12 10.78 -44.36
C VAL A 153 -18.31 9.90 -44.78
N LEU A 154 -18.13 8.58 -44.87
CA LEU A 154 -19.14 7.63 -45.36
C LEU A 154 -19.92 6.87 -44.27
N CYS A 155 -19.66 7.10 -42.98
CA CYS A 155 -20.45 6.51 -41.90
C CYS A 155 -21.56 7.49 -41.44
N PRO A 156 -22.83 7.28 -41.82
CA PRO A 156 -23.91 8.09 -41.32
C PRO A 156 -24.19 7.72 -39.86
N HIS A 157 -24.35 8.74 -39.01
CA HIS A 157 -24.87 8.62 -37.66
C HIS A 157 -26.30 8.05 -37.69
N GLY A 158 -26.49 6.86 -37.12
CA GLY A 158 -27.80 6.26 -36.86
C GLY A 158 -28.12 6.28 -35.38
N LEU A 159 -28.99 7.22 -34.97
CA LEU A 159 -29.67 7.22 -33.68
C LEU A 159 -30.52 5.96 -33.49
N GLY A 160 -30.53 5.41 -32.28
CA GLY A 160 -31.51 4.43 -31.85
C GLY A 160 -31.57 4.36 -30.32
N SER A 161 -32.46 5.15 -29.72
CA SER A 161 -32.95 4.93 -28.36
C SER A 161 -34.30 4.22 -28.44
N PRO A 162 -34.58 3.27 -27.55
CA PRO A 162 -35.91 3.27 -26.94
C PRO A 162 -35.90 2.98 -25.43
N GLY A 163 -36.65 3.79 -24.69
CA GLY A 163 -37.79 3.31 -23.89
C GLY A 163 -37.52 2.46 -22.63
N ARG A 164 -37.37 3.16 -21.49
CA ARG A 164 -38.06 2.97 -20.20
C ARG A 164 -38.52 1.56 -19.80
N GLY A 165 -37.93 1.04 -18.73
CA GLY A 165 -38.54 0.10 -17.79
C GLY A 165 -38.08 0.45 -16.38
N ALA A 166 -38.97 1.05 -15.59
CA ALA A 166 -38.77 1.14 -14.15
C ALA A 166 -39.18 -0.21 -13.57
N ASP A 167 -38.22 -0.96 -13.05
CA ASP A 167 -38.49 -2.15 -12.24
C ASP A 167 -38.18 -1.82 -10.78
N MET A 168 -39.14 -2.10 -9.93
CA MET A 168 -39.18 -1.72 -8.52
C MET A 168 -38.92 -3.00 -7.73
N THR A 169 -37.65 -3.30 -7.47
CA THR A 169 -37.27 -4.45 -6.65
C THR A 169 -37.27 -4.07 -5.16
N GLU A 170 -38.11 -4.77 -4.42
CA GLU A 170 -38.21 -4.78 -2.96
C GLU A 170 -36.85 -5.14 -2.32
N PRO A 171 -36.41 -4.48 -1.23
CA PRO A 171 -35.08 -4.70 -0.68
C PRO A 171 -35.00 -6.07 0.02
N THR A 172 -34.25 -6.98 -0.60
CA THR A 172 -33.81 -8.23 0.01
C THR A 172 -32.91 -7.91 1.22
N PRO A 173 -33.04 -8.59 2.38
CA PRO A 173 -32.15 -8.38 3.50
C PRO A 173 -30.70 -8.63 3.06
N ALA A 174 -29.87 -7.59 3.14
CA ALA A 174 -28.47 -7.68 2.72
C ALA A 174 -27.72 -8.69 3.60
N GLU A 175 -26.98 -9.60 2.97
CA GLU A 175 -25.98 -10.41 3.66
C GLU A 175 -24.94 -9.47 4.31
N PRO A 176 -24.47 -9.78 5.53
CA PRO A 176 -23.51 -8.93 6.21
C PRO A 176 -22.24 -8.80 5.36
N THR A 177 -21.89 -7.56 5.03
CA THR A 177 -20.75 -7.20 4.17
C THR A 177 -19.39 -7.52 4.79
N PHE A 178 -19.36 -7.87 6.08
CA PHE A 178 -18.16 -8.15 6.82
C PHE A 178 -18.31 -9.45 7.59
N TRP A 179 -17.46 -10.41 7.24
CA TRP A 179 -17.24 -11.64 8.00
C TRP A 179 -15.94 -11.45 8.78
N ALA A 180 -16.00 -11.65 10.09
CA ALA A 180 -14.79 -11.67 10.92
C ALA A 180 -14.24 -13.10 10.91
N ASP A 181 -13.04 -13.28 10.37
CA ASP A 181 -12.31 -14.55 10.48
C ASP A 181 -11.77 -14.73 11.90
N GLN A 182 -11.92 -15.95 12.43
CA GLN A 182 -11.48 -16.31 13.78
C GLN A 182 -9.97 -16.57 13.79
N ALA A 183 -9.16 -15.51 13.76
CA ALA A 183 -7.71 -15.60 13.94
C ALA A 183 -7.31 -15.16 15.36
N ASP A 184 -6.67 -16.10 16.07
CA ASP A 184 -6.00 -16.08 17.37
C ASP A 184 -6.02 -14.76 18.19
N VAL A 185 -6.83 -14.82 19.24
CA VAL A 185 -7.07 -13.85 20.32
C VAL A 185 -5.90 -13.66 21.31
N ASP A 186 -4.68 -14.06 20.96
CA ASP A 186 -3.62 -14.37 21.94
C ASP A 186 -2.60 -13.24 22.22
N SER A 187 -2.87 -11.99 21.87
CA SER A 187 -2.07 -10.86 22.40
C SER A 187 -2.91 -9.61 22.71
N ALA A 188 -4.01 -9.81 23.42
CA ALA A 188 -4.81 -8.78 24.05
C ALA A 188 -4.09 -8.14 25.27
N ILE A 189 -3.01 -7.38 25.03
CA ILE A 189 -2.36 -6.58 26.09
C ILE A 189 -3.04 -5.21 26.12
N ALA A 190 -4.16 -5.12 26.84
CA ALA A 190 -4.76 -3.85 27.23
C ALA A 190 -3.95 -3.19 28.35
N TYR A 191 -4.01 -1.86 28.41
CA TYR A 191 -3.40 -1.10 29.51
C TYR A 191 -4.45 -0.80 30.58
N PRO A 192 -4.06 -0.71 31.86
CA PRO A 192 -5.00 -0.31 32.91
C PRO A 192 -5.46 1.14 32.69
N MET A 193 -6.73 1.42 33.00
CA MET A 193 -7.29 2.77 32.91
C MET A 193 -6.41 3.83 33.60
N PRO A 194 -5.91 4.84 32.85
CA PRO A 194 -5.07 5.91 33.38
C PRO A 194 -5.76 6.70 34.50
N LYS A 195 -4.98 7.25 35.43
CA LYS A 195 -5.51 8.13 36.49
C LYS A 195 -5.90 9.50 35.95
N ASP A 196 -5.10 10.01 35.01
CA ASP A 196 -5.26 11.32 34.40
C ASP A 196 -5.61 11.19 32.91
N PRO A 197 -6.42 12.12 32.35
CA PRO A 197 -6.71 12.18 30.91
C PRO A 197 -5.45 12.32 30.07
N PHE A 198 -5.43 11.70 28.88
CA PHE A 198 -4.35 11.91 27.93
C PHE A 198 -4.32 13.36 27.39
N PRO A 199 -3.14 13.89 27.03
CA PRO A 199 -3.04 15.16 26.32
C PRO A 199 -3.90 15.17 25.05
N GLY A 200 -4.83 16.14 24.96
CA GLY A 200 -5.74 16.27 23.82
C GLY A 200 -6.93 15.29 23.82
N GLN A 201 -7.14 14.53 24.90
CA GLN A 201 -8.36 13.77 25.09
C GLN A 201 -9.54 14.73 25.35
N LEU A 202 -10.69 14.37 24.80
CA LEU A 202 -11.94 15.08 25.02
C LEU A 202 -12.28 15.01 26.52
N LYS A 203 -12.41 16.18 27.13
CA LYS A 203 -12.91 16.34 28.50
C LYS A 203 -14.43 16.54 28.46
N PRO A 204 -15.14 16.24 29.55
CA PRO A 204 -16.56 16.52 29.67
C PRO A 204 -16.90 17.97 29.29
N PRO A 205 -18.04 18.21 28.62
CA PRO A 205 -19.14 17.26 28.34
C PRO A 205 -18.87 16.31 27.17
N CYS A 206 -19.20 15.03 27.34
CA CYS A 206 -18.92 13.97 26.36
C CYS A 206 -19.91 13.84 25.19
N GLY A 207 -20.85 14.77 25.04
CA GLY A 207 -21.85 14.75 23.96
C GLY A 207 -22.87 13.61 24.08
N ASP A 208 -23.88 13.61 23.21
CA ASP A 208 -25.01 12.69 23.31
C ASP A 208 -24.66 11.28 22.77
N GLY A 209 -24.62 10.29 23.66
CA GLY A 209 -25.04 8.91 23.37
C GLY A 209 -23.98 7.89 22.95
N ALA A 210 -22.71 8.28 22.73
CA ALA A 210 -21.66 7.33 22.31
C ALA A 210 -20.45 7.24 23.26
N TYR A 211 -20.32 8.17 24.21
CA TYR A 211 -19.14 8.28 25.07
C TYR A 211 -19.52 8.36 26.53
N VAL A 212 -18.76 7.68 27.38
CA VAL A 212 -18.92 7.70 28.83
C VAL A 212 -17.82 8.53 29.47
N GLU A 213 -18.17 9.24 30.53
CA GLU A 213 -17.20 9.94 31.35
C GLU A 213 -16.56 8.97 32.34
N ILE A 214 -15.23 8.80 32.24
CA ILE A 214 -14.44 8.03 33.19
C ILE A 214 -13.21 8.86 33.53
N ARG A 215 -13.03 9.15 34.82
CA ARG A 215 -11.90 9.91 35.37
C ARG A 215 -11.66 11.26 34.66
N GLY A 216 -12.73 12.00 34.43
CA GLY A 216 -12.67 13.36 33.87
C GLY A 216 -12.32 13.42 32.37
N ALA A 217 -12.46 12.31 31.65
CA ALA A 217 -12.30 12.25 30.20
C ALA A 217 -13.40 11.41 29.56
N CYS A 218 -13.57 11.62 28.25
CA CYS A 218 -14.55 10.89 27.45
C CYS A 218 -13.92 9.65 26.83
N TRP A 219 -14.65 8.55 26.94
CA TRP A 219 -14.23 7.23 26.49
C TRP A 219 -15.34 6.61 25.64
N TYR A 220 -14.95 5.93 24.57
CA TYR A 220 -15.83 5.07 23.82
C TYR A 220 -15.76 3.65 24.42
N GLN A 221 -16.89 3.13 24.89
CA GLN A 221 -16.96 1.75 25.36
C GLN A 221 -17.14 0.81 24.17
N GLY A 222 -16.21 -0.12 23.96
CA GLY A 222 -16.37 -1.20 23.02
C GLY A 222 -17.48 -2.17 23.48
N LYS A 223 -18.06 -2.93 22.55
CA LYS A 223 -19.00 -4.02 22.88
C LYS A 223 -18.30 -5.28 23.38
N GLN A 224 -16.97 -5.27 23.43
CA GLN A 224 -16.13 -6.37 23.87
C GLN A 224 -15.76 -6.20 25.34
N ASP A 225 -15.89 -7.28 26.10
CA ASP A 225 -15.39 -7.41 27.46
C ASP A 225 -13.97 -8.00 27.43
N ALA A 226 -13.23 -7.91 28.55
CA ALA A 226 -11.87 -8.44 28.66
C ALA A 226 -11.81 -9.94 28.27
N PRO A 227 -10.76 -10.40 27.56
CA PRO A 227 -9.46 -9.75 27.34
C PRO A 227 -9.50 -8.68 26.23
N CYS A 228 -9.05 -7.48 26.60
CA CYS A 228 -9.19 -6.28 25.78
C CYS A 228 -8.07 -6.17 24.73
N PRO A 229 -8.39 -5.82 23.47
CA PRO A 229 -7.39 -5.77 22.40
C PRO A 229 -6.34 -4.69 22.66
N LYS A 230 -5.15 -4.88 22.08
CA LYS A 230 -4.03 -3.95 22.21
C LYS A 230 -4.45 -2.52 21.83
N GLY A 231 -4.08 -1.55 22.66
CA GLY A 231 -4.43 -0.14 22.45
C GLY A 231 -5.76 0.31 23.08
N THR A 232 -6.49 -0.60 23.74
CA THR A 232 -7.64 -0.25 24.57
C THR A 232 -7.29 -0.22 26.06
N ALA A 233 -7.99 0.63 26.80
CA ALA A 233 -7.92 0.68 28.25
C ALA A 233 -8.90 -0.33 28.86
N GLU A 234 -8.43 -1.20 29.76
CA GLU A 234 -9.32 -2.06 30.54
C GLU A 234 -9.79 -1.34 31.81
N TYR A 235 -11.11 -1.32 32.03
CA TYR A 235 -11.73 -0.80 33.25
C TYR A 235 -12.99 -1.59 33.58
N GLU A 236 -13.08 -2.13 34.80
CA GLU A 236 -14.24 -2.93 35.25
C GLU A 236 -14.61 -4.10 34.31
N GLY A 237 -13.59 -4.76 33.72
CA GLY A 237 -13.77 -5.88 32.79
C GLY A 237 -14.23 -5.47 31.38
N LYS A 238 -14.30 -4.16 31.08
CA LYS A 238 -14.72 -3.60 29.79
C LYS A 238 -13.57 -2.87 29.09
N CYS A 239 -13.66 -2.79 27.77
CA CYS A 239 -12.64 -2.14 26.94
C CYS A 239 -13.06 -0.73 26.52
N TYR A 240 -12.17 0.23 26.72
CA TYR A 240 -12.42 1.65 26.43
C TYR A 240 -11.36 2.24 25.50
N MET A 241 -11.81 3.11 24.59
CA MET A 241 -10.93 3.88 23.70
C MET A 241 -11.00 5.37 24.03
N PRO A 242 -9.87 6.08 24.15
CA PRO A 242 -9.87 7.51 24.46
C PRO A 242 -10.39 8.33 23.28
N VAL A 243 -11.34 9.23 23.54
CA VAL A 243 -11.91 10.10 22.50
C VAL A 243 -11.04 11.35 22.37
N ARG A 244 -10.62 11.73 21.16
CA ARG A 244 -9.87 12.97 20.94
C ARG A 244 -10.79 14.20 20.94
N ALA A 245 -10.32 15.32 21.49
CA ALA A 245 -11.00 16.59 21.33
C ALA A 245 -10.96 17.05 19.85
N LYS A 246 -12.05 17.65 19.36
CA LYS A 246 -12.05 18.30 18.05
C LYS A 246 -11.02 19.44 18.06
N LYS A 247 -10.21 19.55 17.00
CA LYS A 247 -9.34 20.74 16.83
C LYS A 247 -10.24 21.98 16.68
N PRO A 248 -9.90 23.12 17.32
CA PRO A 248 -10.63 24.36 17.08
C PRO A 248 -10.56 24.71 15.59
N GLU A 249 -11.70 25.03 14.99
CA GLU A 249 -11.70 25.58 13.64
C GLU A 249 -10.97 26.94 13.66
N PRO A 250 -10.10 27.22 12.68
CA PRO A 250 -9.45 28.52 12.58
C PRO A 250 -10.53 29.58 12.36
N ARG A 251 -10.72 30.45 13.35
CA ARG A 251 -11.63 31.59 13.23
C ARG A 251 -10.94 32.66 12.40
N SER A 252 -11.44 32.91 11.20
CA SER A 252 -11.10 34.15 10.49
C SER A 252 -11.61 35.32 11.33
N LEU A 253 -10.71 36.23 11.70
CA LEU A 253 -11.08 37.53 12.25
C LEU A 253 -11.56 38.37 11.06
N GLU A 254 -12.86 38.54 10.92
CA GLU A 254 -13.39 39.53 9.96
C GLU A 254 -13.16 40.96 10.50
N PRO A 255 -12.87 41.93 9.61
CA PRO A 255 -12.44 43.30 9.97
C PRO A 255 -13.55 44.19 10.55
#